data_AF-A0A979FHP4-F1
#
_entry.id   AF-A0A979FHP4-F1
#
_cell.length_a   1.000
_cell.length_b   1.000
_cell.length_c   1.000
_cell.angle_alpha   90.00
_cell.angle_beta   90.00
_cell.angle_gamma   90.00
#
_symmetry.space_group_name_H-M   'P 1'
#
loop_
_entity.id
_entity.type
_entity.pdbx_description
1 polymer ?
#
loop_
_entity_poly.entity_id
_entity_poly.type
_entity_poly.pdbx_seq_one_letter_code
_entity_poly.pdbx_strand_id
1 'polypeptide(L)'
;MENLLTALMDEFPKMRRHKPLVVIGLCSALFCLGLPYCTPKGHYVFYLIDVFKFGIGSLMGCFFTCVTVHWVFGVNNFSDMIDFMLGFRPSVLMRVVWACIAPVTLLVVFVGSLLQWRWPLYAGTIHYPVWALVLGAAVPLVTLAPIVIVALKHVIKLVWNGRGRDILKHHHQWGPGCPEARQRLNEAVRLTREAQRLNTRVTKGSVNIAFDSTDL
;
A
#
# COMPACT_ATOMS: atom_id res chain seq x y z
N MET A 1 8.15 -8.41 -15.36
CA MET A 1 8.12 -7.30 -16.35
C MET A 1 6.71 -6.74 -16.52
N GLU A 2 5.68 -7.60 -16.55
CA GLU A 2 4.29 -7.16 -16.67
C GLU A 2 3.86 -6.13 -15.63
N ASN A 3 4.12 -6.36 -14.33
CA ASN A 3 3.75 -5.40 -13.27
C ASN A 3 4.32 -3.98 -13.51
N LEU A 4 5.56 -3.89 -14.01
CA LEU A 4 6.18 -2.60 -14.32
C LEU A 4 5.54 -1.95 -15.56
N LEU A 5 5.25 -2.76 -16.58
CA LEU A 5 4.59 -2.28 -17.79
C LEU A 5 3.18 -1.79 -17.50
N THR A 6 2.41 -2.54 -16.72
CA THR A 6 1.06 -2.18 -16.30
C THR A 6 1.08 -0.90 -15.47
N ALA A 7 1.97 -0.78 -14.48
CA ALA A 7 2.11 0.44 -13.69
C ALA A 7 2.46 1.67 -14.55
N LEU A 8 3.37 1.52 -15.52
CA LEU A 8 3.72 2.59 -16.44
C LEU A 8 2.56 2.99 -17.36
N MET A 9 1.79 2.01 -17.83
CA MET A 9 0.61 2.24 -18.67
C MET A 9 -0.55 2.87 -17.90
N ASP A 10 -0.68 2.56 -16.60
CA ASP A 10 -1.68 3.13 -15.72
C ASP A 10 -1.38 4.60 -15.41
N GLU A 11 -0.11 4.96 -15.22
CA GLU A 11 0.31 6.36 -15.00
C GLU A 11 0.22 7.21 -16.28
N PHE A 12 0.58 6.64 -17.44
CA PHE A 12 0.58 7.34 -18.73
C PHE A 12 -0.42 6.73 -19.73
N PRO A 13 -1.72 7.06 -19.63
CA PRO A 13 -2.75 6.47 -20.50
C PRO A 13 -2.55 6.76 -21.99
N LYS A 14 -1.85 7.86 -22.33
CA LYS A 14 -1.48 8.19 -23.72
C LYS A 14 -0.52 7.17 -24.35
N MET A 15 0.31 6.50 -23.54
CA MET A 15 1.26 5.50 -23.99
C MET A 15 0.60 4.17 -24.35
N ARG A 16 -0.65 3.95 -23.93
CA ARG A 16 -1.44 2.74 -24.24
C ARG A 16 -1.73 2.57 -25.73
N ARG A 17 -1.64 3.64 -26.54
CA ARG A 17 -1.77 3.55 -28.01
C ARG A 17 -0.50 3.01 -28.69
N HIS A 18 0.65 3.17 -28.05
CA HIS A 18 1.96 2.77 -28.58
C HIS A 18 2.61 1.66 -27.74
N LYS A 19 1.80 0.73 -27.20
CA LYS A 19 2.26 -0.39 -26.36
C LYS A 19 3.52 -1.10 -26.90
N PRO A 20 3.61 -1.50 -28.18
CA PRO A 20 4.77 -2.25 -28.66
C PRO A 20 6.06 -1.42 -28.56
N LEU A 21 6.01 -0.11 -28.81
CA LEU A 21 7.19 0.76 -28.70
C LEU A 21 7.66 0.92 -27.25
N VAL A 22 6.72 1.04 -26.31
CA VAL A 22 7.03 1.12 -24.87
C VAL A 22 7.67 -0.17 -24.38
N VAL A 23 7.13 -1.32 -24.81
CA VAL A 23 7.68 -2.63 -24.45
C VAL A 23 9.09 -2.80 -24.99
N ILE A 24 9.34 -2.48 -26.26
CA ILE A 24 10.68 -2.56 -26.85
C ILE A 24 11.64 -1.64 -26.09
N GLY A 25 11.26 -0.38 -25.86
CA GLY A 25 12.09 0.56 -25.11
C GLY A 25 12.41 0.08 -23.69
N LEU A 26 11.41 -0.47 -22.98
CA LEU A 26 11.61 -1.02 -21.64
C LEU A 26 12.51 -2.26 -21.66
N CYS A 27 12.30 -3.19 -22.59
CA CYS A 27 13.14 -4.38 -22.75
C CYS A 27 14.59 -4.00 -23.09
N SER A 28 14.80 -3.05 -24.00
CA SER A 28 16.13 -2.53 -24.34
C SER A 28 16.81 -1.87 -23.13
N ALA A 29 16.08 -1.07 -22.35
CA ALA A 29 16.61 -0.44 -21.14
C ALA A 29 17.00 -1.49 -20.08
N LEU A 30 16.15 -2.50 -19.85
CA LEU A 30 16.42 -3.60 -18.92
C LEU A 30 17.61 -4.46 -19.39
N PHE A 31 17.75 -4.67 -20.70
CA PHE A 31 18.91 -5.35 -21.26
C PHE A 31 20.20 -4.57 -20.98
N CYS A 32 20.23 -3.27 -21.23
CA CYS A 32 21.38 -2.41 -20.93
C CYS A 32 21.73 -2.41 -19.43
N LEU A 33 20.73 -2.38 -18.55
CA LEU A 33 20.93 -2.50 -17.09
C LEU A 33 21.38 -3.90 -16.66
N GLY A 34 21.11 -4.93 -17.48
CA GLY A 34 21.55 -6.30 -17.30
C GLY A 34 23.02 -6.54 -17.66
N LEU A 35 23.56 -5.79 -18.63
CA LEU A 35 24.93 -5.98 -19.15
C LEU A 35 26.03 -6.00 -18.08
N PRO A 36 26.02 -5.12 -17.05
CA PRO A 36 27.04 -5.15 -15.99
C PRO A 36 27.08 -6.49 -15.24
N TYR A 37 25.93 -7.16 -15.08
CA TYR A 37 25.83 -8.44 -14.38
C TYR A 37 26.41 -9.62 -15.17
N CYS A 38 26.52 -9.50 -16.49
CA CYS A 38 27.08 -10.55 -17.35
C CYS A 38 28.62 -10.47 -17.49
N THR A 39 29.26 -9.47 -16.88
CA THR A 39 30.72 -9.36 -16.88
C THR A 39 31.37 -10.42 -15.98
N PRO A 40 32.67 -10.75 -16.12
CA PRO A 40 33.34 -11.75 -15.27
C PRO A 40 33.28 -11.45 -13.76
N LYS A 41 33.10 -10.18 -13.39
CA LYS A 41 32.91 -9.73 -12.00
C LYS A 41 31.44 -9.37 -11.70
N GLY A 42 30.51 -9.66 -12.60
CA GLY A 42 29.10 -9.30 -12.46
C GLY A 42 28.41 -9.96 -11.27
N HIS A 43 28.82 -11.19 -10.93
CA HIS A 43 28.33 -11.89 -9.73
C HIS A 43 28.59 -11.11 -8.42
N TYR A 44 29.70 -10.36 -8.35
CA TYR A 44 30.02 -9.51 -7.20
C TYR A 44 29.00 -8.39 -6.99
N VAL A 45 28.57 -7.75 -8.09
CA VAL A 45 27.55 -6.69 -8.08
C VAL A 45 26.17 -7.30 -7.86
N PHE A 46 25.90 -8.46 -8.48
CA PHE A 46 24.66 -9.21 -8.30
C PHE A 46 24.40 -9.54 -6.84
N TYR A 47 25.38 -10.14 -6.15
CA TYR A 47 25.26 -10.51 -4.74
C TYR A 47 24.99 -9.30 -3.84
N LEU A 48 25.69 -8.18 -4.09
CA LEU A 48 25.47 -6.95 -3.32
C LEU A 48 24.03 -6.45 -3.44
N ILE A 49 23.53 -6.37 -4.67
CA ILE A 49 22.16 -5.91 -4.93
C ILE A 49 21.13 -6.91 -4.38
N ASP A 50 21.41 -8.21 -4.45
CA ASP A 50 20.52 -9.25 -3.91
C ASP A 50 20.30 -9.10 -2.41
N VAL A 51 21.39 -8.95 -1.65
CA VAL A 51 21.34 -8.77 -0.18
C VAL A 51 20.62 -7.47 0.20
N PHE A 52 20.94 -6.35 -0.46
CA PHE A 52 20.36 -5.05 -0.10
C PHE A 52 18.92 -4.86 -0.60
N LYS A 53 18.61 -5.30 -1.83
CA LYS A 53 17.31 -5.07 -2.47
C LYS A 53 16.30 -6.16 -2.13
N PHE A 54 16.63 -7.43 -2.39
CA PHE A 54 15.71 -8.55 -2.16
C PHE A 54 15.75 -9.04 -0.72
N GLY A 55 16.87 -8.89 -0.01
CA GLY A 55 16.95 -9.10 1.43
C GLY A 55 16.27 -7.98 2.23
N ILE A 56 17.04 -7.02 2.73
CA ILE A 56 16.50 -5.97 3.63
C ILE A 56 15.45 -5.08 2.95
N GLY A 57 15.67 -4.68 1.70
CA GLY A 57 14.79 -3.74 1.03
C GLY A 57 13.37 -4.25 0.87
N SER A 58 13.20 -5.51 0.49
CA SER A 58 11.88 -6.12 0.32
C SER A 58 11.15 -6.26 1.67
N LEU A 59 11.84 -6.69 2.73
CA LEU A 59 11.28 -6.83 4.07
C LEU A 59 10.81 -5.47 4.61
N MET A 60 11.66 -4.44 4.49
CA MET A 60 11.31 -3.10 4.93
C MET A 60 10.13 -2.54 4.13
N GLY A 61 10.12 -2.71 2.79
CA GLY A 61 9.02 -2.32 1.92
C GLY A 61 7.70 -3.01 2.26
N CYS A 62 7.75 -4.33 2.46
CA CYS A 62 6.58 -5.14 2.79
C CYS A 62 5.99 -4.74 4.15
N PHE A 63 6.85 -4.53 5.16
CA PHE A 63 6.46 -4.09 6.48
C PHE A 63 5.71 -2.75 6.43
N PHE A 64 6.30 -1.71 5.83
CA PHE A 64 5.67 -0.40 5.72
C PHE A 64 4.37 -0.43 4.93
N THR A 65 4.33 -1.19 3.83
CA THR A 65 3.11 -1.32 3.02
C THR A 65 2.01 -2.04 3.80
N CYS A 66 2.33 -3.11 4.53
CA CYS A 66 1.35 -3.82 5.36
C CYS A 66 0.80 -2.95 6.48
N VAL A 67 1.65 -2.23 7.21
CA VAL A 67 1.21 -1.31 8.27
C VAL A 67 0.30 -0.22 7.69
N THR A 68 0.69 0.34 6.54
CA THR A 68 -0.11 1.36 5.85
C THR A 68 -1.50 0.83 5.46
N VAL A 69 -1.57 -0.35 4.85
CA VAL A 69 -2.85 -0.91 4.40
C VAL A 69 -3.75 -1.33 5.57
N HIS A 70 -3.21 -1.97 6.60
CA HIS A 70 -4.04 -2.56 7.65
C HIS A 70 -4.43 -1.56 8.74
N TRP A 71 -3.55 -0.62 9.10
CA TRP A 71 -3.81 0.34 10.17
C TRP A 71 -4.16 1.74 9.66
N VAL A 72 -3.43 2.27 8.68
CA VAL A 72 -3.72 3.63 8.16
C VAL A 72 -4.98 3.62 7.31
N PHE A 73 -5.11 2.66 6.40
CA PHE A 73 -6.33 2.51 5.60
C PHE A 73 -7.45 1.80 6.39
N GLY A 74 -7.10 0.86 7.28
CA GLY A 74 -8.01 0.22 8.23
C GLY A 74 -8.69 -1.04 7.67
N VAL A 75 -8.64 -2.13 8.45
CA VAL A 75 -9.17 -3.45 8.03
C VAL A 75 -10.67 -3.47 7.76
N ASN A 76 -11.46 -2.63 8.45
CA ASN A 76 -12.90 -2.53 8.20
C ASN A 76 -13.19 -1.93 6.82
N ASN A 77 -12.49 -0.85 6.46
CA ASN A 77 -12.63 -0.23 5.14
C ASN A 77 -12.21 -1.20 4.03
N PHE A 78 -11.14 -1.96 4.26
CA PHE A 78 -10.70 -2.99 3.32
C PHE A 78 -11.72 -4.13 3.16
N SER A 79 -12.32 -4.57 4.26
CA SER A 79 -13.37 -5.59 4.24
C SER A 79 -14.63 -5.12 3.51
N ASP A 80 -14.97 -3.85 3.66
CA ASP A 80 -16.11 -3.23 2.95
C ASP A 80 -15.85 -3.11 1.45
N MET A 81 -14.60 -2.88 1.02
CA MET A 81 -14.25 -2.92 -0.41
C MET A 81 -14.43 -4.33 -1.00
N ILE A 82 -14.02 -5.36 -0.26
CA ILE A 82 -14.16 -6.76 -0.69
C ILE A 82 -15.63 -7.12 -0.82
N ASP A 83 -16.45 -6.73 0.17
CA ASP A 83 -17.90 -6.91 0.15
C ASP A 83 -18.54 -6.25 -1.09
N PHE A 84 -18.10 -5.04 -1.43
CA PHE A 84 -18.57 -4.34 -2.63
C PHE A 84 -18.15 -5.04 -3.94
N MET A 85 -16.96 -5.63 -4.01
CA MET A 85 -16.45 -6.27 -5.23
C MET A 85 -16.99 -7.69 -5.43
N LEU A 86 -17.11 -8.45 -4.35
CA LEU A 86 -17.42 -9.89 -4.39
C LEU A 86 -18.84 -10.22 -3.92
N GLY A 87 -19.53 -9.29 -3.25
CA GLY A 87 -20.87 -9.49 -2.70
C GLY A 87 -20.92 -10.29 -1.40
N PHE A 88 -19.77 -10.58 -0.79
CA PHE A 88 -19.69 -11.23 0.53
C PHE A 88 -18.65 -10.57 1.43
N ARG A 89 -18.97 -10.43 2.71
CA ARG A 89 -18.02 -9.96 3.72
C ARG A 89 -17.04 -11.06 4.11
N PRO A 90 -15.73 -10.80 4.10
CA PRO A 90 -14.75 -11.77 4.61
C PRO A 90 -15.00 -12.04 6.10
N SER A 91 -14.81 -13.31 6.50
CA SER A 91 -15.03 -13.79 7.87
C SER A 91 -14.18 -13.02 8.89
N VAL A 92 -14.64 -12.97 10.14
CA VAL A 92 -13.94 -12.24 11.22
C VAL A 92 -12.52 -12.77 11.43
N LEU A 93 -12.31 -14.08 11.28
CA LEU A 93 -10.98 -14.69 11.38
C LEU A 93 -10.02 -14.14 10.32
N MET A 94 -10.48 -13.97 9.07
CA MET A 94 -9.66 -13.41 8.01
C MET A 94 -9.28 -11.95 8.31
N ARG A 95 -10.22 -11.18 8.89
CA ARG A 95 -9.96 -9.80 9.32
C ARG A 95 -8.91 -9.74 10.42
N VAL A 96 -8.95 -10.66 11.39
CA VAL A 96 -7.94 -10.73 12.47
C VAL A 96 -6.58 -11.14 11.92
N VAL A 97 -6.54 -12.10 10.98
CA VAL A 97 -5.31 -12.50 10.30
C VAL A 97 -4.66 -11.29 9.62
N TRP A 98 -5.44 -10.49 8.90
CA TRP A 98 -4.95 -9.28 8.24
C TRP A 98 -4.57 -8.16 9.22
N ALA A 99 -5.39 -7.92 10.24
CA ALA A 99 -5.17 -6.82 11.19
C ALA A 99 -4.00 -7.04 12.13
N CYS A 100 -3.76 -8.29 12.55
CA CYS A 100 -2.82 -8.62 13.62
C CYS A 100 -1.76 -9.62 13.15
N ILE A 101 -2.14 -10.75 12.55
CA ILE A 101 -1.18 -11.83 12.28
C ILE A 101 -0.17 -11.41 11.20
N ALA A 102 -0.64 -10.87 10.07
CA ALA A 102 0.22 -10.42 8.98
C ALA A 102 1.24 -9.33 9.40
N PRO A 103 0.88 -8.24 10.09
CA PRO A 103 1.86 -7.25 10.53
C PRO A 103 2.79 -7.81 11.62
N VAL A 104 2.31 -8.68 12.51
CA VAL A 104 3.14 -9.28 13.56
C VAL A 104 4.18 -10.23 12.97
N THR A 105 3.81 -11.10 12.04
CA THR A 105 4.77 -12.01 11.39
C THR A 105 5.82 -11.23 10.60
N LEU A 106 5.43 -10.18 9.87
CA LEU A 106 6.36 -9.30 9.18
C LEU A 106 7.27 -8.55 10.16
N LEU A 107 6.74 -8.09 11.30
CA LEU A 107 7.55 -7.44 12.33
C LEU A 107 8.59 -8.40 12.92
N VAL A 108 8.22 -9.64 13.22
CA VAL A 108 9.14 -10.65 13.77
C VAL A 108 10.27 -10.94 12.78
N VAL A 109 9.95 -11.16 11.51
CA VAL A 109 10.96 -11.41 10.47
C VAL A 109 11.84 -10.18 10.25
N PHE A 110 11.26 -8.98 10.25
CA PHE A 110 12.00 -7.74 10.11
C PHE A 110 12.98 -7.51 11.26
N VAL A 111 12.52 -7.65 12.51
CA VAL A 111 13.37 -7.52 13.70
C VAL A 111 14.45 -8.60 13.71
N GLY A 112 14.11 -9.86 13.39
CA GLY A 112 15.09 -10.93 13.27
C GLY A 112 16.17 -10.63 12.24
N SER A 113 15.77 -10.10 11.08
CA SER A 113 16.69 -9.68 10.01
C SER A 113 17.60 -8.52 10.45
N LEU A 114 17.08 -7.55 11.21
CA LEU A 114 17.88 -6.46 11.78
C LEU A 114 18.88 -6.94 12.84
N LEU A 115 18.49 -7.89 13.70
CA LEU A 115 19.37 -8.45 14.73
C LEU A 115 20.52 -9.27 14.14
N GLN A 116 20.25 -10.00 13.05
CA GLN A 116 21.25 -10.78 12.33
C GLN A 116 22.03 -9.96 11.29
N TRP A 117 21.72 -8.66 11.14
CA TRP A 117 22.31 -7.85 10.10
C TRP A 117 23.82 -7.69 10.30
N ARG A 118 24.56 -8.16 9.30
CA ARG A 118 26.00 -7.96 9.16
C ARG A 118 26.27 -7.37 7.79
N TRP A 119 27.27 -6.51 7.72
CA TRP A 119 27.73 -5.97 6.44
C TRP A 119 28.04 -7.11 5.48
N PRO A 120 27.51 -7.10 4.25
CA PRO A 120 27.73 -8.21 3.32
C PRO A 120 29.22 -8.33 3.01
N LEU A 121 29.75 -9.55 3.10
CA LEU A 121 31.10 -9.90 2.63
C LEU A 121 30.96 -10.79 1.41
N TYR A 122 31.73 -10.50 0.36
CA TYR A 122 31.74 -11.36 -0.81
C TYR A 122 32.56 -12.61 -0.51
N ALA A 123 31.96 -13.80 -0.75
CA ALA A 123 32.55 -15.09 -0.43
C ALA A 123 33.04 -15.24 1.03
N GLY A 124 32.50 -14.45 1.96
CA GLY A 124 32.84 -14.49 3.39
C GLY A 124 34.19 -13.86 3.78
N THR A 125 35.00 -13.39 2.81
CA THR A 125 36.36 -12.89 3.07
C THR A 125 36.67 -11.54 2.40
N ILE A 126 35.96 -11.18 1.34
CA ILE A 126 36.24 -9.96 0.56
C ILE A 126 35.32 -8.83 1.03
N HIS A 127 35.94 -7.76 1.54
CA HIS A 127 35.24 -6.55 1.95
C HIS A 127 34.82 -5.70 0.76
N TYR A 128 33.56 -5.26 0.76
CA TYR A 128 33.08 -4.29 -0.21
C TYR A 128 33.64 -2.90 0.08
N PRO A 129 34.02 -2.13 -0.95
CA PRO A 129 34.43 -0.75 -0.75
C PRO A 129 33.23 0.09 -0.27
N VAL A 130 33.51 1.11 0.54
CA VAL A 130 32.48 1.92 1.22
C VAL A 130 31.49 2.54 0.22
N TRP A 131 31.95 3.01 -0.94
CA TRP A 131 31.07 3.57 -1.97
C TRP A 131 30.03 2.55 -2.46
N ALA A 132 30.39 1.27 -2.58
CA ALA A 132 29.48 0.22 -3.02
C ALA A 132 28.45 -0.10 -1.92
N LEU A 133 28.88 -0.11 -0.66
CA LEU A 133 27.99 -0.28 0.50
C LEU A 133 26.98 0.87 0.61
N VAL A 134 27.41 2.12 0.40
CA VAL A 134 26.52 3.29 0.39
C VAL A 134 25.50 3.19 -0.74
N LEU A 135 25.93 2.81 -1.95
CA LEU A 135 25.01 2.59 -3.07
C LEU A 135 24.02 1.46 -2.78
N GLY A 136 24.49 0.34 -2.21
CA GLY A 136 23.63 -0.78 -1.80
C GLY A 136 22.60 -0.36 -0.75
N ALA A 137 23.03 0.34 0.30
CA ALA A 137 22.16 0.84 1.35
C ALA A 137 21.16 1.91 0.87
N ALA A 138 21.48 2.64 -0.21
CA ALA A 138 20.57 3.61 -0.80
C ALA A 138 19.41 2.95 -1.58
N VAL A 139 19.58 1.77 -2.17
CA VAL A 139 18.53 1.06 -2.93
C VAL A 139 17.21 0.88 -2.16
N PRO A 140 17.20 0.36 -0.92
CA PRO A 140 15.96 0.21 -0.16
C PRO A 140 15.34 1.57 0.21
N LEU A 141 16.15 2.59 0.47
CA LEU A 141 15.67 3.95 0.76
C LEU A 141 15.00 4.57 -0.46
N VAL A 142 15.59 4.43 -1.66
CA VAL A 142 14.99 4.90 -2.91
C VAL A 142 13.66 4.22 -3.19
N THR A 143 13.53 2.95 -2.82
CA THR A 143 12.26 2.19 -2.98
C THR A 143 11.17 2.70 -2.04
N LEU A 144 11.52 3.12 -0.82
CA LEU A 144 10.57 3.67 0.15
C LEU A 144 10.29 5.16 -0.03
N ALA A 145 11.23 5.90 -0.63
CA ALA A 145 11.16 7.34 -0.75
C ALA A 145 9.84 7.84 -1.37
N PRO A 146 9.30 7.27 -2.46
CA PRO A 146 8.01 7.71 -3.01
C PRO A 146 6.86 7.64 -2.01
N ILE A 147 6.78 6.55 -1.23
CA ILE A 147 5.74 6.34 -0.22
C ILE A 147 5.84 7.44 0.85
N VAL A 148 7.05 7.65 1.38
CA VAL A 148 7.31 8.65 2.43
C VAL A 148 7.09 10.08 1.91
N ILE A 149 7.58 10.41 0.72
CA ILE A 149 7.45 11.75 0.13
C ILE A 149 5.97 12.09 -0.11
N VAL A 150 5.19 11.17 -0.67
CA VAL A 150 3.75 11.41 -0.91
C VAL A 150 3.01 11.58 0.41
N ALA A 151 3.29 10.72 1.40
CA ALA A 151 2.70 10.83 2.73
C ALA A 151 3.05 12.17 3.41
N LEU A 152 4.32 12.57 3.41
CA LEU A 152 4.78 13.83 4.00
C LEU A 152 4.16 15.04 3.30
N LYS A 153 4.14 15.06 1.96
CA LYS A 153 3.49 16.16 1.21
C LYS A 153 2.01 16.28 1.56
N HIS A 154 1.32 15.16 1.75
CA HIS A 154 -0.08 15.16 2.14
C HIS A 154 -0.28 15.70 3.56
N VAL A 155 0.53 15.24 4.52
CA VAL A 155 0.49 15.71 5.91
C VAL A 155 0.81 17.21 6.00
N ILE A 156 1.88 17.67 5.37
CA ILE A 156 2.30 19.08 5.38
C ILE A 156 1.19 19.96 4.80
N LYS A 157 0.59 19.57 3.67
CA LYS A 157 -0.51 20.32 3.04
C LYS A 157 -1.73 20.43 3.95
N LEU A 158 -2.08 19.37 4.68
CA LEU A 158 -3.25 19.36 5.57
C LEU A 158 -3.00 20.12 6.88
N VAL A 159 -1.79 20.03 7.42
CA VAL A 159 -1.37 20.80 8.60
C VAL A 159 -1.33 22.29 8.29
N TRP A 160 -0.79 22.67 7.12
CA TRP A 160 -0.76 24.06 6.66
C TRP A 160 -2.18 24.65 6.47
N ASN A 161 -3.14 23.82 6.06
CA ASN A 161 -4.53 24.24 5.87
C ASN A 161 -5.39 24.18 7.15
N GLY A 162 -4.81 23.95 8.33
CA GLY A 162 -5.54 23.89 9.61
C GLY A 162 -6.50 22.70 9.74
N ARG A 163 -6.40 21.70 8.84
CA ARG A 163 -7.29 20.53 8.75
C ARG A 163 -6.59 19.23 9.16
N GLY A 164 -5.80 19.27 10.23
CA GLY A 164 -5.06 18.10 10.72
C GLY A 164 -5.94 16.90 11.08
N ARG A 165 -7.22 17.13 11.44
CA ARG A 165 -8.18 16.05 11.71
C ARG A 165 -8.58 15.23 10.46
N ASP A 166 -8.29 15.73 9.27
CA ASP A 166 -8.62 15.07 8.00
C ASP A 166 -7.46 14.23 7.44
N ILE A 167 -6.32 14.11 8.15
CA ILE A 167 -5.13 13.37 7.67
C ILE A 167 -5.43 11.89 7.40
N LEU A 168 -6.27 11.27 8.24
CA LEU A 168 -6.67 9.87 8.10
C LEU A 168 -7.91 9.68 7.20
N LYS A 169 -8.50 10.75 6.66
CA LYS A 169 -9.64 10.60 5.76
C LYS A 169 -9.14 10.20 4.37
N HIS A 170 -9.83 9.23 3.77
CA HIS A 170 -9.57 8.78 2.42
C HIS A 170 -9.64 9.94 1.42
N HIS A 171 -8.84 9.84 0.35
CA HIS A 171 -8.83 10.82 -0.72
C HIS A 171 -10.25 11.03 -1.30
N HIS A 172 -10.63 12.27 -1.62
CA HIS A 172 -12.00 12.60 -2.05
C HIS A 172 -12.48 11.84 -3.30
N GLN A 173 -11.56 11.39 -4.16
CA GLN A 173 -11.88 10.58 -5.35
C GLN A 173 -11.78 9.07 -5.12
N TRP A 174 -11.57 8.63 -3.88
CA TRP A 174 -11.45 7.21 -3.55
C TRP A 174 -12.76 6.47 -3.84
N GLY A 175 -12.65 5.35 -4.54
CA GLY A 175 -13.77 4.53 -4.98
C GLY A 175 -13.45 3.79 -6.29
N PRO A 176 -14.40 3.01 -6.82
CA PRO A 176 -14.21 2.24 -8.05
C PRO A 176 -13.80 3.15 -9.21
N GLY A 177 -12.86 2.68 -10.05
CA GLY A 177 -12.46 3.40 -11.27
C GLY A 177 -13.56 3.43 -12.32
N CYS A 178 -14.39 2.38 -12.38
CA CYS A 178 -15.52 2.30 -13.31
C CYS A 178 -16.65 3.28 -12.89
N PRO A 179 -17.16 4.13 -13.80
CA PRO A 179 -18.19 5.11 -13.47
C PRO A 179 -19.49 4.45 -12.99
N GLU A 180 -19.88 3.33 -13.61
CA GLU A 180 -21.07 2.57 -13.23
C GLU A 180 -20.95 2.00 -11.80
N ALA A 181 -19.83 1.35 -11.49
CA ALA A 181 -19.58 0.83 -10.14
C ALA A 181 -19.56 1.96 -9.10
N ARG A 182 -19.02 3.13 -9.45
CA ARG A 182 -19.02 4.32 -8.59
C ARG A 182 -20.43 4.84 -8.32
N GLN A 183 -21.32 4.80 -9.31
CA GLN A 183 -22.73 5.15 -9.14
C GLN A 183 -23.43 4.18 -8.18
N ARG A 184 -23.26 2.87 -8.39
CA ARG A 184 -23.80 1.83 -7.50
C ARG A 184 -23.35 2.00 -6.05
N LEU A 185 -22.07 2.32 -5.84
CA LEU A 185 -21.55 2.61 -4.49
C LEU A 185 -22.23 3.84 -3.88
N ASN A 186 -22.37 4.93 -4.65
CA ASN A 186 -23.02 6.15 -4.18
C ASN A 186 -24.50 5.92 -3.82
N GLU A 187 -25.20 5.10 -4.60
CA GLU A 187 -26.59 4.70 -4.33
C GLU A 187 -26.71 3.84 -3.07
N ALA A 188 -25.87 2.81 -2.92
CA ALA A 188 -25.83 1.98 -1.73
C ALA A 188 -25.57 2.80 -0.45
N VAL A 189 -24.65 3.78 -0.53
CA VAL A 189 -24.35 4.69 0.58
C VAL A 189 -25.53 5.61 0.89
N ARG A 190 -26.26 6.11 -0.12
CA ARG A 190 -27.46 6.95 0.07
C ARG A 190 -28.56 6.16 0.77
N LEU A 191 -28.87 4.96 0.29
CA LEU A 191 -29.89 4.08 0.86
C LEU A 191 -29.58 3.72 2.30
N THR A 192 -28.32 3.40 2.60
CA THR A 192 -27.88 3.10 3.98
C THR A 192 -28.08 4.30 4.91
N ARG A 193 -27.75 5.52 4.47
CA ARG A 193 -27.97 6.75 5.24
C ARG A 193 -29.45 7.05 5.46
N GLU A 194 -30.28 6.83 4.46
CA GLU A 194 -31.73 7.03 4.56
C GLU A 194 -32.36 6.03 5.54
N ALA A 195 -32.00 4.75 5.44
CA ALA A 195 -32.42 3.73 6.40
C ALA A 195 -32.04 4.08 7.85
N GLN A 196 -30.82 4.58 8.07
CA GLN A 196 -30.40 5.05 9.40
C GLN A 196 -31.21 6.24 9.92
N ARG A 197 -31.53 7.21 9.07
CA ARG A 197 -32.37 8.37 9.43
C ARG A 197 -33.78 7.95 9.79
N LEU A 198 -34.37 7.03 9.03
CA LEU A 198 -35.70 6.48 9.32
C LEU A 198 -35.68 5.72 10.65
N ASN A 199 -34.70 4.84 10.88
CA ASN A 199 -34.59 4.10 12.14
C ASN A 199 -34.45 5.04 13.35
N THR A 200 -33.68 6.13 13.21
CA THR A 200 -33.52 7.15 14.26
C THR A 200 -34.82 7.93 14.53
N ARG A 201 -35.62 8.22 13.48
CA ARG A 201 -36.93 8.89 13.62
C ARG A 201 -37.95 7.97 14.29
N VAL A 202 -37.99 6.70 13.89
CA VAL A 202 -38.89 5.68 14.47
C VAL A 202 -38.57 5.49 15.95
N THR A 203 -37.30 5.25 16.31
CA THR A 203 -36.89 5.11 17.72
C THR A 203 -37.21 6.34 18.56
N LYS A 204 -36.95 7.56 18.06
CA LYS A 204 -37.35 8.80 18.77
C LYS A 204 -38.86 8.94 18.92
N GLY A 205 -39.63 8.61 17.88
CA GLY A 205 -41.10 8.63 17.93
C GLY A 205 -41.67 7.65 18.94
N SER A 206 -41.17 6.42 18.96
CA SER A 206 -41.59 5.38 19.92
C SER A 206 -41.25 5.75 21.38
N VAL A 207 -40.09 6.37 21.63
CA VAL A 207 -39.71 6.85 22.97
C VAL A 207 -40.64 7.95 23.48
N ASN A 208 -41.04 8.89 22.62
CA ASN A 208 -41.94 9.97 23.02
C ASN A 208 -43.35 9.45 23.39
N ILE A 209 -43.86 8.43 22.69
CA ILE A 209 -45.16 7.80 23.00
C ILE A 209 -45.10 7.01 24.32
N ALA A 210 -43.95 6.40 24.65
CA ALA A 210 -43.77 5.67 25.91
C ALA A 210 -43.70 6.60 27.13
N PHE A 211 -43.16 7.82 26.98
CA PHE A 211 -43.16 8.83 28.05
C PHE A 211 -44.56 9.38 28.33
N ASP A 212 -45.33 9.69 27.28
CA ASP A 212 -46.70 10.22 27.41
C ASP A 212 -47.68 9.24 28.09
N SER A 213 -47.37 7.94 28.11
CA SER A 213 -48.19 6.91 28.76
C SER A 213 -47.78 6.57 30.19
N THR A 214 -46.67 7.09 30.69
CA THR A 214 -46.21 6.88 32.09
C THR A 214 -46.49 8.08 33.00
N ASP A 215 -46.89 9.22 32.43
CA ASP A 215 -47.27 10.44 33.16
C ASP A 215 -48.80 10.54 33.41
N LEU A 216 -49.56 9.45 33.20
CA LEU A 216 -50.99 9.26 33.50
C LEU A 216 -51.18 8.24 34.63
#